data_AF-A0A842S2I1-F1
#
_entry.id   AF-A0A842S2I1-F1
#
_cell.length_a   1.000
_cell.length_b   1.000
_cell.length_c   1.000
_cell.angle_alpha   90.00
_cell.angle_beta   90.00
_cell.angle_gamma   90.00
#
_symmetry.space_group_name_H-M   'P 1'
#
loop_
_entity.id
_entity.type
_entity.pdbx_description
1 polymer ?
#
loop_
_entity_poly.entity_id
_entity_poly.type
_entity_poly.pdbx_seq_one_letter_code
_entity_poly.pdbx_strand_id
1 'polypeptide(L)'
;MEELKKLYEELQAIPDDDVEAREKLWMEIIHKNKVLLKEKQDQINSLIMNRAGDLKELTKDLEKLKDLIKKTDPNNRTEDT
;
A
#
# COMPACT_ATOMS: atom_id res chain seq x y z
N MET A 1 8.58 -15.29 -4.61
CA MET A 1 9.92 -14.77 -4.96
C MET A 1 10.88 -15.90 -5.30
N GLU A 2 10.96 -16.95 -4.49
CA GLU A 2 11.80 -18.13 -4.75
C GLU A 2 11.45 -18.84 -6.07
N GLU A 3 10.15 -18.99 -6.35
CA GLU A 3 9.68 -19.57 -7.61
C GLU A 3 10.04 -18.72 -8.84
N LEU A 4 10.07 -17.38 -8.71
CA LEU A 4 10.54 -16.51 -9.80
C LEU A 4 12.03 -16.71 -10.05
N LYS A 5 12.84 -16.85 -8.99
CA LYS A 5 14.27 -17.13 -9.11
C LYS A 5 14.50 -18.43 -9.87
N LYS A 6 13.75 -19.49 -9.55
CA LYS A 6 13.79 -20.76 -10.29
C LYS A 6 13.47 -20.59 -11.78
N LEU A 7 12.43 -19.84 -12.12
CA LEU A 7 12.11 -19.58 -13.53
C LEU A 7 13.22 -18.81 -14.27
N TYR A 8 13.90 -17.87 -13.59
CA TYR A 8 15.06 -17.18 -14.17
C TYR A 8 16.26 -18.12 -14.36
N GLU A 9 16.51 -19.02 -13.42
CA GLU A 9 17.54 -20.06 -13.53
C GLU A 9 17.23 -21.03 -14.69
N GLU A 10 15.97 -21.46 -14.81
CA GLU A 10 15.49 -22.28 -15.92
C GLU A 10 15.67 -21.57 -17.26
N LEU A 11 15.35 -20.28 -17.35
CA LEU A 11 15.56 -19.49 -18.56
C LEU A 11 17.04 -19.41 -18.98
N GLN A 12 17.95 -19.28 -18.01
CA GLN A 12 19.39 -19.29 -18.27
C GLN A 12 19.89 -20.65 -18.75
N ALA A 13 19.21 -21.73 -18.38
CA ALA A 13 19.56 -23.08 -18.81
C ALA A 13 19.10 -23.41 -20.24
N ILE A 14 18.17 -22.63 -20.82
CA ILE A 14 17.71 -22.83 -22.20
C ILE A 14 18.78 -22.30 -23.18
N PRO A 15 19.24 -23.11 -24.15
CA PRO A 15 20.17 -22.68 -25.20
C PRO A 15 19.67 -21.43 -25.95
N ASP A 16 20.59 -20.54 -26.33
CA ASP A 16 20.24 -19.27 -26.97
C ASP A 16 19.62 -19.44 -28.37
N ASP A 17 19.84 -20.58 -29.02
CA ASP A 17 19.26 -20.93 -30.32
C ASP A 17 17.82 -21.47 -30.22
N ASP A 18 17.38 -21.91 -29.04
CA ASP A 18 15.97 -22.27 -28.77
C ASP A 18 15.16 -21.04 -28.35
N VAL A 19 14.99 -20.13 -29.31
CA VAL A 19 14.31 -18.84 -29.12
C VAL A 19 12.86 -19.04 -28.66
N GLU A 20 12.15 -20.03 -29.19
CA GLU A 20 10.74 -20.28 -28.87
C GLU A 20 10.56 -20.68 -27.40
N ALA A 21 11.39 -21.60 -26.89
CA ALA A 21 11.34 -21.99 -25.49
C ALA A 21 11.67 -20.82 -24.55
N ARG A 22 12.67 -19.99 -24.92
CA ARG A 22 13.03 -18.79 -24.15
C ARG A 22 11.91 -17.77 -24.12
N GLU A 23 11.27 -17.48 -25.25
CA GLU A 23 10.16 -16.54 -25.34
C GLU A 23 8.96 -17.01 -24.52
N LYS A 24 8.63 -18.30 -24.59
CA LYS A 24 7.53 -18.89 -23.81
C LYS A 24 7.76 -18.73 -22.31
N LEU A 25 8.96 -19.08 -21.82
CA LEU A 25 9.30 -18.97 -20.41
C LEU A 25 9.41 -17.50 -19.96
N TRP A 26 9.91 -16.62 -20.82
CA TRP A 26 9.96 -15.19 -20.56
C TRP A 26 8.57 -14.58 -20.36
N MET A 27 7.61 -14.97 -21.19
CA MET A 27 6.22 -14.53 -21.05
C MET A 27 5.60 -14.99 -19.73
N GLU A 28 5.91 -16.20 -19.28
CA GLU A 28 5.49 -16.71 -17.98
C GLU A 28 6.10 -15.89 -16.83
N ILE A 29 7.41 -15.61 -16.88
CA ILE A 29 8.12 -14.77 -15.91
C ILE A 29 7.50 -13.37 -15.84
N ILE A 30 7.23 -12.74 -16.99
CA ILE A 30 6.58 -11.42 -17.05
C ILE A 30 5.19 -11.47 -16.40
N HIS A 31 4.38 -12.48 -16.75
CA HIS A 31 3.04 -12.62 -16.20
C HIS A 31 3.10 -12.73 -14.67
N LYS A 32 3.98 -13.58 -14.16
CA LYS A 32 4.14 -13.83 -12.73
C LYS A 32 4.65 -12.60 -11.96
N ASN A 33 5.59 -11.87 -12.53
CA ASN A 33 6.03 -10.57 -12.00
C ASN A 33 4.90 -9.55 -11.93
N LYS A 34 4.08 -9.43 -12.99
CA LYS A 34 2.93 -8.51 -13.01
C LYS A 34 1.93 -8.83 -11.91
N VAL A 35 1.62 -10.10 -11.70
CA VAL A 35 0.70 -10.54 -10.63
C VAL A 35 1.26 -10.17 -9.26
N LEU A 36 2.53 -10.50 -8.98
CA LEU A 36 3.16 -10.18 -7.69
C LEU A 36 3.26 -8.67 -7.44
N LEU A 37 3.58 -7.89 -8.47
CA LEU A 37 3.61 -6.42 -8.36
C LEU A 37 2.22 -5.87 -8.02
N LYS A 38 1.16 -6.40 -8.65
CA LYS A 38 -0.22 -6.01 -8.36
C LYS A 38 -0.59 -6.36 -6.92
N GLU A 39 -0.30 -7.56 -6.46
CA GLU A 39 -0.55 -7.97 -5.07
C GLU A 39 0.16 -7.06 -4.06
N LYS A 40 1.42 -6.68 -4.34
CA LYS A 40 2.17 -5.73 -3.50
C LYS A 40 1.57 -4.34 -3.52
N GLN A 41 1.14 -3.86 -4.69
CA GLN A 41 0.43 -2.58 -4.80
C GLN A 41 -0.87 -2.59 -4.00
N ASP A 42 -1.64 -3.67 -4.06
CA ASP A 42 -2.90 -3.82 -3.32
C ASP A 42 -2.66 -3.84 -1.80
N GLN A 43 -1.60 -4.52 -1.34
CA GLN A 43 -1.17 -4.47 0.07
C GLN A 43 -0.81 -3.05 0.52
N ILE A 44 -0.05 -2.32 -0.28
CA ILE A 44 0.31 -0.92 -0.01
C ILE A 44 -0.94 -0.04 0.05
N ASN A 45 -1.85 -0.19 -0.92
CA ASN A 45 -3.10 0.56 -0.96
C ASN A 45 -3.96 0.30 0.27
N SER A 46 -4.04 -0.96 0.73
CA SER A 46 -4.75 -1.31 1.96
C SER A 46 -4.14 -0.64 3.19
N LEU A 47 -2.81 -0.63 3.31
CA LEU A 47 -2.11 0.05 4.40
C LEU A 47 -2.38 1.56 4.39
N ILE A 48 -2.34 2.19 3.21
CA ILE A 48 -2.64 3.62 3.06
C ILE A 48 -4.08 3.92 3.50
N MET A 49 -5.04 3.12 3.07
CA MET A 49 -6.45 3.29 3.44
C MET A 49 -6.67 3.15 4.95
N ASN A 50 -6.05 2.15 5.58
CA ASN A 50 -6.13 1.98 7.02
C ASN A 50 -5.56 3.19 7.77
N ARG A 51 -4.36 3.67 7.35
CA ARG A 51 -3.74 4.85 7.96
C ARG A 51 -4.51 6.14 7.74
N ALA A 52 -5.14 6.29 6.57
CA ALA A 52 -6.04 7.42 6.33
C ALA A 52 -7.28 7.36 7.25
N GLY A 53 -7.78 6.16 7.55
CA GLY A 53 -8.79 5.92 8.58
C GLY A 53 -8.33 6.38 9.97
N ASP A 54 -7.18 5.88 10.42
CA ASP A 54 -6.58 6.25 11.72
C ASP A 54 -6.44 7.78 11.86
N LEU A 55 -5.93 8.45 10.82
CA LEU A 55 -5.76 9.91 10.81
C LEU A 55 -7.09 10.66 10.91
N LYS A 56 -8.13 10.15 10.24
CA LYS A 56 -9.47 10.74 10.30
C LYS A 56 -10.06 10.63 11.71
N GLU A 57 -9.85 9.50 12.39
CA GLU A 57 -10.28 9.33 13.77
C GLU A 57 -9.53 10.26 14.72
N LEU A 58 -8.20 10.32 14.59
CA LEU A 58 -7.37 11.23 15.37
C LEU A 58 -7.79 12.70 15.19
N THR A 59 -8.10 13.10 13.96
CA THR A 59 -8.58 14.46 13.66
C THR A 59 -9.89 14.77 14.39
N LYS A 60 -10.85 13.82 14.39
CA LYS A 60 -12.11 13.99 15.13
C LYS A 60 -11.89 14.11 16.64
N ASP A 61 -10.98 13.31 17.20
CA ASP A 61 -10.71 13.35 18.62
C ASP A 61 -10.00 14.64 19.04
N LEU A 62 -9.11 15.16 18.20
CA LEU A 62 -8.51 16.49 18.39
C LEU A 62 -9.56 17.61 18.31
N GLU A 63 -10.51 17.54 17.39
CA GLU A 63 -11.62 18.50 17.31
C GLU A 63 -12.50 18.47 18.57
N LYS A 64 -12.87 17.27 19.05
CA LYS A 64 -13.62 17.13 20.32
C LYS A 64 -12.84 17.72 21.49
N LEU A 65 -11.53 17.45 21.58
CA LEU A 65 -10.69 17.98 22.66
C LEU A 65 -10.61 19.51 22.60
N LYS A 66 -10.43 20.08 21.41
CA LYS A 66 -10.46 21.54 21.18
C LYS A 66 -11.78 22.14 21.67
N ASP A 67 -12.91 21.51 21.37
CA ASP A 67 -14.23 21.98 21.79
C ASP A 67 -14.43 21.86 23.31
N LEU A 68 -13.91 20.81 23.94
CA LEU A 68 -13.94 20.66 25.40
C LEU A 68 -13.13 21.76 26.09
N ILE A 69 -11.93 22.08 25.59
CA ILE A 69 -11.10 23.17 26.11
C ILE A 69 -11.84 24.51 26.01
N LYS A 70 -12.44 24.81 24.85
CA LYS A 70 -13.25 26.04 24.67
C LYS A 70 -14.41 26.15 25.65
N LYS A 71 -15.03 25.04 26.03
CA LYS A 71 -16.14 24.99 27.00
C LYS A 71 -15.69 25.11 28.45
N THR A 72 -14.43 24.78 28.75
CA THR A 72 -13.85 24.85 30.10
C THR A 72 -13.09 26.15 30.34
N ASP A 73 -12.82 26.96 29.32
CA ASP A 73 -12.22 28.29 29.45
C ASP A 73 -13.20 29.26 30.17
N PRO A 74 -12.89 29.72 31.40
CA PRO A 74 -13.77 30.61 32.16
C PRO A 74 -13.90 32.01 31.55
N ASN A 75 -12.99 32.41 30.65
CA ASN A 75 -12.95 33.76 30.06
C ASN A 75 -13.88 33.95 28.85
N ASN A 76 -14.66 32.94 28.45
CA ASN A 76 -15.54 33.01 27.27
C ASN A 76 -17.03 33.18 27.64
N ARG A 77 -17.34 33.61 28.87
CA ARG A 77 -18.70 33.83 29.42
C ARG A 77 -19.06 35.30 29.69
N THR A 78 -18.19 36.25 29.34
CA THR A 78 -18.29 37.67 29.78
C THR A 78 -18.79 38.67 28.73
N GLU A 79 -19.49 38.24 27.69
CA GLU A 79 -20.17 39.15 26.77
C GLU A 79 -21.63 38.73 26.62
N ASP A 80 -22.48 39.19 27.55
CA ASP A 80 -23.91 39.43 27.36
C ASP A 80 -24.46 40.05 28.66
N THR A 81 -24.18 41.34 28.90
CA THR A 81 -24.97 42.22 29.77
C THR A 81 -24.95 43.64 29.23
#